data_AF-A0A8T5J887-F1
#
_entry.id   AF-A0A8T5J887-F1
#
_cell.length_a   1.000
_cell.length_b   1.000
_cell.length_c   1.000
_cell.angle_alpha   90.00
_cell.angle_beta   90.00
_cell.angle_gamma   90.00
#
_symmetry.space_group_name_H-M   'P 1'
#
loop_
_entity.id
_entity.type
_entity.pdbx_description
1 polymer ?
#
loop_
_entity_poly.entity_id
_entity_poly.type
_entity_poly.pdbx_seq_one_letter_code
_entity_poly.pdbx_strand_id
1 'polypeptide(L)'
;GYIDLVLDNIETDEEDICRLQLEFAGKGTTSVTEGNRNQLELESDDTLLGAVQAKGAYGLDWLAVEKVQTRDFDSLTVSRYKHKILSPNECSDIAAGVGGTLEFNTKSWTEISERDIISTEADWKLNLDGDYRQGTTMSFGLGGVLGLLEEVAPGVAIVISPIEVRDMLGTTLIQEGANGTHLGWEWNVIGPDEVGGEEMWKVTLEHREIRDNCFGSARITMWVDEESPWAIKQNVDVTISGDQADTSSCGTFSEQLADIVLPEGSLSLKLEMSQDTLKRGDKLLDMGRSYSSVPNAGAYVPTTSQLSDWGSNGLHLPDNSSLRAHTLEMAVDCIDGGFVDEAVAATSTLDDGGYIWRARDGPSNQTGATQWNLSYVSDVPTSGWVLIDVFGAPSDQNCDYLQHGSYDNSVAHSRNDIPSALNLSMLEQDLADSMRYPRLTGDDGFFNSNGEYHSTTRIGHLIVTPDGDYTDWLNSLNSGDTGATTLDMTRSWQSGEWDNSLSLAMDATNGQVVGWNFIQTPL
;
A
#
# COMPACT_ATOMS: atom_id res chain seq x y z
N GLY A 1 -15.96 -11.55 -6.29
CA GLY A 1 -15.93 -10.87 -7.60
C GLY A 1 -15.29 -9.50 -7.47
N TYR A 2 -15.06 -8.79 -8.58
CA TYR A 2 -14.42 -7.45 -8.55
C TYR A 2 -15.12 -6.44 -7.64
N ILE A 3 -16.43 -6.55 -7.49
CA ILE A 3 -17.22 -5.68 -6.60
C ILE A 3 -16.90 -5.95 -5.13
N ASP A 4 -16.76 -7.22 -4.74
CA ASP A 4 -16.45 -7.59 -3.36
C ASP A 4 -15.10 -7.02 -2.92
N LEU A 5 -14.09 -7.06 -3.80
CA LEU A 5 -12.77 -6.43 -3.54
C LEU A 5 -12.86 -4.93 -3.23
N VAL A 6 -13.84 -4.22 -3.83
CA VAL A 6 -14.05 -2.79 -3.58
C VAL A 6 -14.91 -2.56 -2.34
N LEU A 7 -15.95 -3.36 -2.14
CA LEU A 7 -16.86 -3.25 -1.00
C LEU A 7 -16.24 -3.69 0.31
N ASP A 8 -15.33 -4.67 0.31
CA ASP A 8 -14.58 -5.09 1.51
C ASP A 8 -13.73 -3.93 2.09
N ASN A 9 -13.39 -2.95 1.25
CA ASN A 9 -12.63 -1.76 1.62
C ASN A 9 -13.51 -0.51 1.88
N ILE A 10 -14.82 -0.60 1.66
CA ILE A 10 -15.78 0.48 1.88
C ILE A 10 -16.90 -0.06 2.76
N GLU A 11 -16.92 0.28 4.05
CA GLU A 11 -18.03 -0.07 4.94
C GLU A 11 -19.36 0.43 4.35
N THR A 12 -20.16 -0.47 3.79
CA THR A 12 -21.52 -0.19 3.33
C THR A 12 -22.48 -1.20 3.93
N ASP A 13 -23.55 -0.73 4.56
CA ASP A 13 -24.67 -1.57 5.02
C ASP A 13 -25.57 -2.05 3.86
N GLU A 14 -25.18 -1.81 2.61
CA GLU A 14 -25.99 -2.11 1.43
C GLU A 14 -25.66 -3.49 0.85
N GLU A 15 -26.52 -4.46 1.16
CA GLU A 15 -26.52 -5.77 0.50
C GLU A 15 -26.96 -5.64 -0.99
N ASP A 16 -26.47 -6.55 -1.85
CA ASP A 16 -26.85 -6.77 -3.26
C ASP A 16 -26.35 -5.76 -4.33
N ILE A 17 -25.24 -5.05 -4.11
CA ILE A 17 -24.60 -4.26 -5.18
C ILE A 17 -23.94 -5.18 -6.20
N CYS A 18 -24.22 -4.96 -7.49
CA CYS A 18 -23.72 -5.77 -8.61
C CYS A 18 -22.84 -4.97 -9.59
N ARG A 19 -22.92 -3.63 -9.57
CA ARG A 19 -22.07 -2.74 -10.36
C ARG A 19 -21.84 -1.43 -9.62
N LEU A 20 -20.59 -0.99 -9.62
CA LEU A 20 -20.16 0.34 -9.21
C LEU A 20 -19.62 1.09 -10.44
N GLN A 21 -20.01 2.35 -10.58
CA GLN A 21 -19.55 3.22 -11.65
C GLN A 21 -19.10 4.56 -11.06
N LEU A 22 -17.87 4.95 -11.35
CA LEU A 22 -17.29 6.22 -10.94
C LEU A 22 -17.11 7.09 -12.18
N GLU A 23 -17.74 8.24 -12.21
CA GLU A 23 -17.56 9.25 -13.25
C GLU A 23 -16.91 10.47 -12.64
N PHE A 24 -15.79 10.91 -13.21
CA PHE A 24 -15.08 12.07 -12.73
C PHE A 24 -14.58 12.97 -13.86
N ALA A 25 -14.57 14.27 -13.60
CA ALA A 25 -14.00 15.28 -14.48
C ALA A 25 -13.35 16.38 -13.63
N GLY A 26 -12.21 16.87 -14.10
CA GLY A 26 -11.38 17.75 -13.29
C GLY A 26 -10.22 18.35 -14.05
N LYS A 27 -9.45 19.17 -13.32
CA LYS A 27 -8.18 19.73 -13.78
C LYS A 27 -7.07 19.33 -12.83
N GLY A 28 -5.85 19.36 -13.32
CA GLY A 28 -4.69 19.01 -12.52
C GLY A 28 -3.43 19.63 -13.06
N THR A 29 -2.35 19.48 -12.30
CA THR A 29 -1.00 19.85 -12.74
C THR A 29 -0.07 18.66 -12.57
N THR A 30 0.91 18.54 -13.45
CA THR A 30 2.07 17.68 -13.24
C THR A 30 3.30 18.58 -13.36
N SER A 31 4.17 18.54 -12.37
CA SER A 31 5.33 19.41 -12.29
C SER A 31 6.49 18.70 -11.60
N VAL A 32 7.68 19.25 -11.78
CA VAL A 32 8.89 18.84 -11.08
C VAL A 32 9.34 20.01 -10.22
N THR A 33 9.61 19.77 -8.94
CA THR A 33 10.03 20.81 -8.00
C THR A 33 11.44 21.29 -8.32
N GLU A 34 11.64 22.60 -8.30
CA GLU A 34 12.97 23.23 -8.42
C GLU A 34 13.58 23.44 -7.03
N GLY A 35 14.28 22.42 -6.53
CA GLY A 35 14.96 22.47 -5.25
C GLY A 35 16.07 23.53 -5.18
N ASN A 36 16.17 24.20 -4.03
CA ASN A 36 17.12 25.29 -3.80
C ASN A 36 18.40 24.82 -3.08
N ARG A 37 19.34 25.75 -2.84
CA ARG A 37 20.64 25.45 -2.21
C ARG A 37 20.54 24.81 -0.83
N ASN A 38 19.47 25.05 -0.07
CA ASN A 38 19.30 24.44 1.26
C ASN A 38 19.05 22.92 1.15
N GLN A 39 18.63 22.43 -0.02
CA GLN A 39 18.51 21.00 -0.28
C GLN A 39 19.88 20.33 -0.49
N LEU A 40 20.94 21.11 -0.70
CA LEU A 40 22.28 20.63 -1.06
C LEU A 40 23.31 20.92 0.02
N GLU A 41 22.90 21.11 1.28
CA GLU A 41 23.82 21.46 2.38
C GLU A 41 24.94 20.44 2.60
N LEU A 42 24.72 19.18 2.20
CA LEU A 42 25.66 18.08 2.32
C LEU A 42 26.48 17.84 1.02
N GLU A 43 26.26 18.62 -0.02
CA GLU A 43 26.97 18.52 -1.30
C GLU A 43 28.17 19.46 -1.38
N SER A 44 29.17 19.05 -2.17
CA SER A 44 30.40 19.84 -2.36
C SER A 44 30.23 21.06 -3.28
N ASP A 45 29.18 21.06 -4.12
CA ASP A 45 28.90 22.12 -5.09
C ASP A 45 27.40 22.21 -5.43
N ASP A 46 27.04 23.17 -6.29
CA ASP A 46 25.64 23.43 -6.70
C ASP A 46 25.28 22.71 -8.02
N THR A 47 26.05 21.71 -8.47
CA THR A 47 25.78 21.04 -9.76
C THR A 47 24.44 20.31 -9.78
N LEU A 48 23.94 19.91 -8.61
CA LEU A 48 22.65 19.25 -8.41
C LEU A 48 21.51 20.23 -8.05
N LEU A 49 21.69 21.54 -8.28
CA LEU A 49 20.61 22.52 -8.09
C LEU A 49 19.37 22.09 -8.88
N GLY A 50 18.22 22.10 -8.21
CA GLY A 50 16.96 21.51 -8.66
C GLY A 50 16.55 20.25 -7.87
N ALA A 51 17.50 19.51 -7.29
CA ALA A 51 17.22 18.35 -6.45
C ALA A 51 16.63 18.72 -5.09
N VAL A 52 15.88 17.80 -4.49
CA VAL A 52 15.34 17.92 -3.12
C VAL A 52 15.84 16.79 -2.24
N GLN A 53 15.87 17.01 -0.93
CA GLN A 53 16.08 15.95 0.06
C GLN A 53 14.77 15.22 0.33
N ALA A 54 14.83 13.90 0.36
CA ALA A 54 13.69 13.05 0.66
C ALA A 54 14.10 11.85 1.54
N LYS A 55 13.17 11.40 2.39
CA LYS A 55 13.36 10.23 3.24
C LYS A 55 13.04 8.95 2.47
N GLY A 56 13.90 7.94 2.61
CA GLY A 56 13.62 6.56 2.17
C GLY A 56 13.05 5.68 3.28
N ALA A 57 12.80 4.40 3.00
CA ALA A 57 12.16 3.43 3.91
C ALA A 57 12.85 3.31 5.28
N TYR A 58 14.16 3.52 5.34
CA TYR A 58 14.97 3.50 6.55
C TYR A 58 15.06 4.85 7.28
N GLY A 59 14.42 5.91 6.79
CA GLY A 59 14.52 7.26 7.35
C GLY A 59 15.84 7.99 7.05
N LEU A 60 16.62 7.46 6.11
CA LEU A 60 17.81 8.11 5.56
C LEU A 60 17.42 9.22 4.59
N ASP A 61 18.22 10.29 4.56
CA ASP A 61 18.07 11.39 3.61
C ASP A 61 18.79 11.06 2.29
N TRP A 62 18.06 11.14 1.19
CA TRP A 62 18.55 10.94 -0.18
C TRP A 62 18.34 12.22 -0.98
N LEU A 63 19.14 12.42 -2.04
CA LEU A 63 18.82 13.43 -3.04
C LEU A 63 17.95 12.83 -4.14
N ALA A 64 16.82 13.47 -4.39
CA ALA A 64 15.79 12.99 -5.29
C ALA A 64 15.25 14.10 -6.18
N VAL A 65 14.59 13.67 -7.25
CA VAL A 65 13.70 14.49 -8.07
C VAL A 65 12.29 14.32 -7.54
N GLU A 66 11.68 15.42 -7.10
CA GLU A 66 10.29 15.43 -6.65
C GLU A 66 9.37 15.77 -7.81
N LYS A 67 8.50 14.82 -8.14
CA LYS A 67 7.38 15.02 -9.06
C LYS A 67 6.14 15.30 -8.24
N VAL A 68 5.49 16.44 -8.51
CA VAL A 68 4.26 16.85 -7.86
C VAL A 68 3.12 16.77 -8.87
N GLN A 69 2.08 16.01 -8.53
CA GLN A 69 0.84 15.96 -9.29
C GLN A 69 -0.30 16.46 -8.43
N THR A 70 -1.09 17.38 -8.97
CA THR A 70 -2.34 17.80 -8.36
C THR A 70 -3.51 17.38 -9.23
N ARG A 71 -4.61 16.96 -8.61
CA ARG A 71 -5.85 16.64 -9.32
C ARG A 71 -7.03 17.13 -8.50
N ASP A 72 -7.84 17.95 -9.13
CA ASP A 72 -9.07 18.48 -8.56
C ASP A 72 -10.22 18.04 -9.46
N PHE A 73 -11.01 17.10 -8.97
CA PHE A 73 -12.20 16.58 -9.61
C PHE A 73 -13.43 17.28 -9.02
N ASP A 74 -13.76 18.43 -9.59
CA ASP A 74 -14.94 19.23 -9.25
C ASP A 74 -16.28 18.52 -9.54
N SER A 75 -16.24 17.47 -10.36
CA SER A 75 -17.39 16.64 -10.70
C SER A 75 -17.01 15.19 -10.46
N LEU A 76 -17.46 14.60 -9.36
CA LEU A 76 -17.40 13.18 -9.08
C LEU A 76 -18.82 12.64 -8.89
N THR A 77 -19.14 11.51 -9.52
CA THR A 77 -20.39 10.78 -9.29
C THR A 77 -20.07 9.32 -9.04
N VAL A 78 -20.52 8.81 -7.90
CA VAL A 78 -20.44 7.38 -7.57
C VAL A 78 -21.83 6.79 -7.70
N SER A 79 -22.02 5.95 -8.71
CA SER A 79 -23.28 5.27 -9.03
C SER A 79 -23.21 3.80 -8.64
N ARG A 80 -24.19 3.35 -7.86
CA ARG A 80 -24.35 1.95 -7.43
C ARG A 80 -25.58 1.35 -8.09
N TYR A 81 -25.45 0.13 -8.58
CA TYR A 81 -26.55 -0.62 -9.19
C TYR A 81 -26.75 -1.92 -8.41
N LYS A 82 -28.00 -2.22 -8.09
CA LYS A 82 -28.38 -3.47 -7.41
C LYS A 82 -28.84 -4.52 -8.41
N HIS A 83 -28.83 -5.79 -8.01
CA HIS A 83 -29.43 -6.85 -8.80
C HIS A 83 -30.94 -6.61 -9.06
N LYS A 84 -31.44 -7.03 -10.23
CA LYS A 84 -32.87 -6.99 -10.53
C LYS A 84 -33.59 -8.04 -9.69
N ILE A 85 -34.64 -7.63 -8.98
CA ILE A 85 -35.48 -8.50 -8.11
C ILE A 85 -35.99 -9.76 -8.85
N LEU A 86 -36.32 -9.63 -10.14
CA LEU A 86 -36.88 -10.71 -10.96
C LEU A 86 -35.85 -11.45 -11.83
N SER A 87 -34.62 -10.94 -11.88
CA SER A 87 -33.50 -11.50 -12.66
C SER A 87 -32.21 -11.30 -11.86
N PRO A 88 -31.97 -12.14 -10.83
CA PRO A 88 -30.88 -11.92 -9.87
C PRO A 88 -29.47 -11.98 -10.48
N ASN A 89 -29.31 -12.43 -11.73
CA ASN A 89 -28.04 -12.42 -12.47
C ASN A 89 -27.84 -11.14 -13.30
N GLU A 90 -28.77 -10.18 -13.26
CA GLU A 90 -28.69 -8.94 -14.01
C GLU A 90 -28.69 -7.72 -13.09
N CYS A 91 -27.82 -6.75 -13.38
CA CYS A 91 -27.88 -5.44 -12.75
C CYS A 91 -29.08 -4.62 -13.20
N SER A 92 -29.71 -3.92 -12.26
CA SER A 92 -30.71 -2.89 -12.51
C SER A 92 -30.15 -1.79 -13.40
N ASP A 93 -31.00 -1.21 -14.25
CA ASP A 93 -30.66 0.00 -15.03
C ASP A 93 -30.81 1.28 -14.20
N ILE A 94 -31.45 1.18 -13.04
CA ILE A 94 -31.64 2.29 -12.10
C ILE A 94 -30.46 2.31 -11.14
N ALA A 95 -29.70 3.40 -11.20
CA ALA A 95 -28.60 3.68 -10.26
C ALA A 95 -29.10 4.43 -9.02
N ALA A 96 -28.54 4.11 -7.87
CA ALA A 96 -28.46 5.05 -6.75
C ALA A 96 -27.09 5.72 -6.81
N GLY A 97 -27.07 7.03 -7.07
CA GLY A 97 -25.84 7.78 -7.24
C GLY A 97 -25.69 8.89 -6.21
N VAL A 98 -24.47 9.10 -5.73
CA VAL A 98 -24.10 10.27 -4.92
C VAL A 98 -23.11 11.13 -5.70
N GLY A 99 -23.36 12.44 -5.70
CA GLY A 99 -22.46 13.43 -6.30
C GLY A 99 -21.45 13.94 -5.27
N GLY A 100 -20.33 14.45 -5.76
CA GLY A 100 -19.25 14.87 -4.89
C GLY A 100 -18.07 15.54 -5.59
N THR A 101 -17.00 15.72 -4.82
CA THR A 101 -15.71 16.25 -5.29
C THR A 101 -14.58 15.38 -4.74
N LEU A 102 -13.48 15.27 -5.49
CA LEU A 102 -12.26 14.59 -5.06
C LEU A 102 -11.04 15.44 -5.38
N GLU A 103 -10.28 15.80 -4.36
CA GLU A 103 -8.92 16.30 -4.51
C GLU A 103 -7.96 15.13 -4.27
N PHE A 104 -7.01 14.89 -5.18
CA PHE A 104 -6.01 13.84 -5.07
C PHE A 104 -4.67 14.35 -5.57
N ASN A 105 -3.76 14.62 -4.64
CA ASN A 105 -2.43 15.14 -4.93
C ASN A 105 -1.38 14.09 -4.55
N THR A 106 -0.33 13.98 -5.36
CA THR A 106 0.78 13.08 -5.07
C THR A 106 2.11 13.80 -5.19
N LYS A 107 3.05 13.40 -4.34
CA LYS A 107 4.48 13.69 -4.47
C LYS A 107 5.23 12.37 -4.55
N SER A 108 6.01 12.17 -5.59
CA SER A 108 6.91 11.02 -5.68
C SER A 108 8.35 11.50 -5.76
N TRP A 109 9.22 10.82 -5.03
CA TRP A 109 10.65 11.12 -4.97
C TRP A 109 11.43 10.01 -5.65
N THR A 110 12.05 10.33 -6.78
CA THR A 110 12.92 9.43 -7.52
C THR A 110 14.37 9.77 -7.22
N GLU A 111 15.10 8.83 -6.65
CA GLU A 111 16.51 8.99 -6.27
C GLU A 111 17.38 9.27 -7.51
N ILE A 112 18.34 10.19 -7.39
CA ILE A 112 19.05 10.73 -8.57
C ILE A 112 20.01 9.72 -9.20
N SER A 113 20.69 8.89 -8.42
CA SER A 113 21.76 8.00 -8.88
C SER A 113 21.23 6.72 -9.53
N GLU A 114 20.44 5.96 -8.78
CA GLU A 114 19.86 4.66 -9.13
C GLU A 114 18.57 4.82 -9.95
N ARG A 115 17.91 5.99 -9.85
CA ARG A 115 16.65 6.32 -10.55
C ARG A 115 15.44 5.53 -10.06
N ASP A 116 15.52 5.05 -8.83
CA ASP A 116 14.44 4.31 -8.18
C ASP A 116 13.55 5.25 -7.36
N ILE A 117 12.26 4.96 -7.33
CA ILE A 117 11.31 5.70 -6.48
C ILE A 117 11.52 5.24 -5.05
N ILE A 118 11.95 6.15 -4.18
CA ILE A 118 12.25 5.84 -2.77
C ILE A 118 11.05 6.10 -1.85
N SER A 119 10.15 6.99 -2.25
CA SER A 119 8.92 7.26 -1.51
C SER A 119 7.86 7.96 -2.36
N THR A 120 6.60 7.79 -1.95
CA THR A 120 5.44 8.48 -2.52
C THR A 120 4.49 8.90 -1.41
N GLU A 121 4.13 10.17 -1.39
CA GLU A 121 3.10 10.76 -0.55
C GLU A 121 1.85 11.04 -1.39
N ALA A 122 0.68 10.70 -0.86
CA ALA A 122 -0.61 10.98 -1.46
C ALA A 122 -1.51 11.71 -0.46
N ASP A 123 -1.93 12.91 -0.78
CA ASP A 123 -2.93 13.67 -0.04
C ASP A 123 -4.26 13.60 -0.78
N TRP A 124 -5.34 13.33 -0.06
CA TRP A 124 -6.66 13.22 -0.65
C TRP A 124 -7.74 13.87 0.21
N LYS A 125 -8.76 14.42 -0.47
CA LYS A 125 -9.97 14.94 0.15
C LYS A 125 -11.16 14.49 -0.68
N LEU A 126 -12.08 13.79 -0.04
CA LEU A 126 -13.28 13.25 -0.66
C LEU A 126 -14.49 13.91 -0.01
N ASN A 127 -15.39 14.44 -0.82
CA ASN A 127 -16.71 14.87 -0.37
C ASN A 127 -17.75 14.13 -1.20
N LEU A 128 -18.56 13.29 -0.58
CA LEU A 128 -19.68 12.59 -1.22
C LEU A 128 -20.96 12.95 -0.49
N ASP A 129 -21.88 13.65 -1.17
CA ASP A 129 -23.18 14.05 -0.59
C ASP A 129 -23.09 14.80 0.76
N GLY A 130 -22.00 15.54 0.99
CA GLY A 130 -21.74 16.25 2.24
C GLY A 130 -20.92 15.46 3.27
N ASP A 131 -20.73 14.15 3.06
CA ASP A 131 -19.79 13.35 3.84
C ASP A 131 -18.36 13.65 3.37
N TYR A 132 -17.69 14.48 4.16
CA TYR A 132 -16.32 14.88 3.92
C TYR A 132 -15.36 13.91 4.61
N ARG A 133 -14.29 13.49 3.93
CA ARG A 133 -13.17 12.74 4.50
C ARG A 133 -11.88 13.24 3.88
N GLN A 134 -10.78 13.21 4.64
CA GLN A 134 -9.47 13.55 4.10
C GLN A 134 -8.40 12.64 4.67
N GLY A 135 -7.26 12.57 3.99
CA GLY A 135 -6.14 11.81 4.50
C GLY A 135 -4.84 12.08 3.77
N THR A 136 -3.77 11.59 4.37
CA THR A 136 -2.42 11.56 3.81
C THR A 136 -1.87 10.16 3.97
N THR A 137 -1.34 9.60 2.89
CA THR A 137 -0.72 8.29 2.88
C THR A 137 0.72 8.42 2.37
N MET A 138 1.65 7.73 3.01
CA MET A 138 3.04 7.62 2.58
C MET A 138 3.38 6.15 2.33
N SER A 139 4.11 5.89 1.27
CA SER A 139 4.72 4.59 0.98
C SER A 139 6.19 4.76 0.66
N PHE A 140 7.01 3.78 1.04
CA PHE A 140 8.41 3.69 0.71
C PHE A 140 8.66 2.39 -0.08
N GLY A 141 9.10 2.51 -1.33
CA GLY A 141 9.43 1.36 -2.20
C GLY A 141 8.23 0.60 -2.79
N LEU A 142 7.02 0.71 -2.22
CA LEU A 142 5.78 0.12 -2.76
C LEU A 142 4.84 1.19 -3.31
N GLY A 143 5.18 1.88 -4.39
CA GLY A 143 4.26 2.65 -5.26
C GLY A 143 3.07 3.46 -4.67
N GLY A 144 3.02 3.83 -3.38
CA GLY A 144 1.81 4.38 -2.75
C GLY A 144 0.58 3.46 -2.77
N VAL A 145 -0.60 4.03 -2.55
CA VAL A 145 -1.93 3.42 -2.85
C VAL A 145 -2.02 2.94 -4.31
N LEU A 146 -1.14 3.43 -5.19
CA LEU A 146 -1.02 3.00 -6.59
C LEU A 146 -0.12 1.77 -6.76
N GLY A 147 0.70 1.41 -5.77
CA GLY A 147 1.57 0.23 -5.77
C GLY A 147 0.76 -1.05 -5.65
N LEU A 148 -0.34 -1.03 -4.90
CA LEU A 148 -1.33 -2.12 -4.88
C LEU A 148 -1.96 -2.36 -6.26
N LEU A 149 -2.11 -1.31 -7.08
CA LEU A 149 -2.56 -1.44 -8.47
C LEU A 149 -1.44 -1.92 -9.41
N GLU A 150 -0.17 -1.59 -9.14
CA GLU A 150 1.00 -2.12 -9.87
C GLU A 150 1.30 -3.60 -9.54
N GLU A 151 0.95 -4.08 -8.35
CA GLU A 151 1.11 -5.50 -7.96
C GLU A 151 0.08 -6.41 -8.63
N VAL A 152 -1.18 -5.95 -8.73
CA VAL A 152 -2.25 -6.71 -9.41
C VAL A 152 -2.12 -6.63 -10.93
N ALA A 153 -1.64 -5.50 -11.46
CA ALA A 153 -1.41 -5.30 -12.87
C ALA A 153 -0.28 -4.27 -13.09
N PRO A 154 0.97 -4.75 -13.27
CA PRO A 154 2.13 -3.89 -13.49
C PRO A 154 1.88 -2.85 -14.60
N GLY A 155 2.15 -1.58 -14.32
CA GLY A 155 1.97 -0.50 -15.29
C GLY A 155 0.54 0.05 -15.42
N VAL A 156 -0.42 -0.33 -14.55
CA VAL A 156 -1.75 0.32 -14.51
C VAL A 156 -1.71 1.73 -13.90
N ALA A 157 -0.72 2.06 -13.07
CA ALA A 157 -0.55 3.43 -12.56
C ALA A 157 -0.32 4.47 -13.69
N ILE A 158 0.26 4.02 -14.82
CA ILE A 158 0.47 4.81 -16.04
C ILE A 158 -0.86 5.30 -16.64
N VAL A 159 -1.95 4.57 -16.35
CA VAL A 159 -3.25 4.80 -16.94
C VAL A 159 -3.91 6.06 -16.39
N ILE A 160 -3.68 6.41 -15.13
CA ILE A 160 -4.35 7.52 -14.46
C ILE A 160 -3.55 8.83 -14.44
N SER A 161 -2.34 8.81 -15.02
CA SER A 161 -1.41 9.94 -15.07
C SER A 161 -0.98 10.22 -16.51
N PRO A 162 -0.61 11.48 -16.86
CA PRO A 162 0.06 11.75 -18.12
C PRO A 162 1.36 10.94 -18.21
N ILE A 163 1.50 10.15 -19.27
CA ILE A 163 2.72 9.37 -19.53
C ILE A 163 3.91 10.30 -19.68
N GLU A 164 5.01 9.99 -18.98
CA GLU A 164 6.31 10.58 -19.24
C GLU A 164 6.94 9.92 -20.47
N VAL A 165 7.14 10.72 -21.51
CA VAL A 165 7.56 10.22 -22.83
C VAL A 165 8.91 9.52 -22.74
N ARG A 166 9.82 10.09 -21.95
CA ARG A 166 11.18 9.59 -21.76
C ARG A 166 11.21 8.25 -21.02
N ASP A 167 10.35 8.08 -20.03
CA ASP A 167 10.25 6.86 -19.24
C ASP A 167 9.72 5.71 -20.10
N MET A 168 8.62 5.96 -20.82
CA MET A 168 7.94 4.96 -21.66
C MET A 168 8.72 4.60 -22.94
N LEU A 169 9.24 5.58 -23.68
CA LEU A 169 9.88 5.36 -24.98
C LEU A 169 11.41 5.26 -24.91
N GLY A 170 11.99 5.57 -23.76
CA GLY A 170 13.43 5.58 -23.53
C GLY A 170 14.18 6.59 -24.41
N THR A 171 15.28 6.15 -25.02
CA THR A 171 16.10 6.93 -25.97
C THR A 171 15.70 6.78 -27.42
N THR A 172 14.60 6.10 -27.72
CA THR A 172 14.23 5.81 -29.10
C THR A 172 13.78 7.08 -29.81
N LEU A 173 14.28 7.28 -31.03
CA LEU A 173 13.82 8.37 -31.88
C LEU A 173 12.35 8.16 -32.24
N ILE A 174 11.51 9.15 -31.96
CA ILE A 174 10.08 9.12 -32.29
C ILE A 174 9.92 9.36 -33.79
N GLN A 175 9.60 8.30 -34.52
CA GLN A 175 9.35 8.31 -35.96
C GLN A 175 8.40 7.17 -36.32
N GLU A 176 7.69 7.29 -37.45
CA GLU A 176 6.72 6.28 -37.89
C GLU A 176 7.32 4.86 -37.91
N GLY A 177 6.62 3.92 -37.28
CA GLY A 177 7.02 2.52 -37.16
C GLY A 177 8.05 2.22 -36.06
N ALA A 178 8.55 3.23 -35.34
CA ALA A 178 9.34 3.01 -34.14
C ALA A 178 8.47 2.32 -33.07
N ASN A 179 9.03 1.32 -32.39
CA ASN A 179 8.34 0.53 -31.39
C ASN A 179 9.29 0.08 -30.28
N GLY A 180 8.72 -0.39 -29.18
CA GLY A 180 9.45 -0.92 -28.06
C GLY A 180 8.53 -1.49 -26.99
N THR A 181 9.12 -1.88 -25.87
CA THR A 181 8.39 -2.41 -24.71
C THR A 181 8.89 -1.75 -23.44
N HIS A 182 7.97 -1.45 -22.52
CA HIS A 182 8.29 -0.92 -21.21
C HIS A 182 7.18 -1.32 -20.22
N LEU A 183 7.55 -1.91 -19.08
CA LEU A 183 6.61 -2.36 -18.02
C LEU A 183 5.38 -3.12 -18.56
N GLY A 184 5.58 -4.09 -19.45
CA GLY A 184 4.49 -4.88 -20.04
C GLY A 184 3.71 -4.21 -21.18
N TRP A 185 3.90 -2.91 -21.40
CA TRP A 185 3.30 -2.17 -22.51
C TRP A 185 4.16 -2.25 -23.78
N GLU A 186 3.55 -2.73 -24.86
CA GLU A 186 4.09 -2.62 -26.22
C GLU A 186 3.64 -1.29 -26.81
N TRP A 187 4.60 -0.43 -27.18
CA TRP A 187 4.31 0.86 -27.78
C TRP A 187 4.75 0.90 -29.24
N ASN A 188 4.00 1.63 -30.06
CA ASN A 188 4.28 1.84 -31.48
C ASN A 188 3.91 3.25 -31.92
N VAL A 189 4.83 3.93 -32.59
CA VAL A 189 4.62 5.24 -33.20
C VAL A 189 3.89 5.05 -34.52
N ILE A 190 2.64 5.50 -34.59
CA ILE A 190 1.77 5.35 -35.76
C ILE A 190 2.16 6.32 -36.87
N GLY A 191 2.58 7.54 -36.51
CA GLY A 191 2.85 8.60 -37.47
C GLY A 191 2.39 9.96 -36.96
N PRO A 192 2.53 11.01 -37.79
CA PRO A 192 1.98 12.31 -37.50
C PRO A 192 0.44 12.27 -37.50
N ASP A 193 -0.18 13.01 -36.60
CA ASP A 193 -1.62 13.20 -36.45
C ASP A 193 -1.90 14.65 -36.04
N GLU A 194 -3.08 15.17 -36.34
CA GLU A 194 -3.43 16.58 -36.06
C GLU A 194 -4.30 16.67 -34.80
N VAL A 195 -3.83 17.39 -33.79
CA VAL A 195 -4.57 17.66 -32.54
C VAL A 195 -4.63 19.16 -32.31
N GLY A 196 -5.84 19.72 -32.30
CA GLY A 196 -6.02 21.16 -32.05
C GLY A 196 -5.43 22.08 -33.13
N GLY A 197 -5.13 21.55 -34.33
CA GLY A 197 -4.49 22.31 -35.41
C GLY A 197 -2.95 22.22 -35.44
N GLU A 198 -2.36 21.46 -34.52
CA GLU A 198 -0.92 21.23 -34.44
C GLU A 198 -0.60 19.78 -34.81
N GLU A 199 0.51 19.57 -35.54
CA GLU A 199 0.99 18.26 -35.93
C GLU A 199 1.77 17.64 -34.76
N MET A 200 1.32 16.47 -34.30
CA MET A 200 1.91 15.73 -33.18
C MET A 200 2.19 14.29 -33.59
N TRP A 201 3.06 13.60 -32.86
CA TRP A 201 3.27 12.17 -33.07
C TRP A 201 2.26 11.36 -32.29
N LYS A 202 1.49 10.53 -33.00
CA LYS A 202 0.56 9.58 -32.40
C LYS A 202 1.29 8.30 -32.03
N VAL A 203 1.18 7.90 -30.77
CA VAL A 203 1.75 6.67 -30.24
C VAL A 203 0.63 5.84 -29.62
N THR A 204 0.59 4.56 -29.96
CA THR A 204 -0.35 3.60 -29.37
C THR A 204 0.40 2.64 -28.48
N LEU A 205 -0.18 2.32 -27.33
CA LEU A 205 0.33 1.36 -26.37
C LEU A 205 -0.73 0.28 -26.13
N GLU A 206 -0.28 -0.96 -26.01
CA GLU A 206 -1.14 -2.10 -25.65
C GLU A 206 -0.42 -2.98 -24.61
N HIS A 207 -1.12 -3.37 -23.54
CA HIS A 207 -0.53 -4.22 -22.51
C HIS A 207 -0.48 -5.68 -22.97
N ARG A 208 0.71 -6.25 -23.01
CA ARG A 208 0.95 -7.59 -23.56
C ARG A 208 0.22 -8.68 -22.78
N GLU A 209 0.32 -8.68 -21.45
CA GLU A 209 -0.21 -9.80 -20.65
C GLU A 209 -1.74 -9.84 -20.64
N ILE A 210 -2.41 -8.68 -20.54
CA ILE A 210 -3.88 -8.59 -20.64
C ILE A 210 -4.36 -9.13 -21.99
N ARG A 211 -3.67 -8.80 -23.08
CA ARG A 211 -3.97 -9.31 -24.43
C ARG A 211 -3.68 -10.80 -24.55
N ASP A 212 -2.45 -11.23 -24.23
CA ASP A 212 -1.94 -12.57 -24.50
C ASP A 212 -2.58 -13.63 -23.58
N ASN A 213 -2.94 -13.25 -22.35
CA ASN A 213 -3.69 -14.10 -21.41
C ASN A 213 -5.21 -13.96 -21.55
N CYS A 214 -5.69 -13.15 -22.50
CA CYS A 214 -7.11 -13.00 -22.79
C CYS A 214 -7.95 -12.47 -21.63
N PHE A 215 -7.33 -11.63 -20.79
CA PHE A 215 -8.00 -10.97 -19.66
C PHE A 215 -8.84 -9.76 -20.10
N GLY A 216 -8.75 -9.35 -21.37
CA GLY A 216 -9.52 -8.26 -21.95
C GLY A 216 -8.67 -7.39 -22.88
N SER A 217 -8.79 -6.07 -22.76
CA SER A 217 -7.98 -5.12 -23.52
C SER A 217 -7.50 -3.97 -22.64
N ALA A 218 -6.25 -3.55 -22.82
CA ALA A 218 -5.71 -2.37 -22.16
C ALA A 218 -4.91 -1.58 -23.18
N ARG A 219 -5.46 -0.43 -23.57
CA ARG A 219 -4.94 0.38 -24.67
C ARG A 219 -4.83 1.84 -24.27
N ILE A 220 -3.73 2.44 -24.68
CA ILE A 220 -3.51 3.88 -24.53
C ILE A 220 -3.17 4.45 -25.90
N THR A 221 -3.79 5.54 -26.27
CA THR A 221 -3.35 6.37 -27.40
C THR A 221 -2.89 7.70 -26.84
N MET A 222 -1.63 8.05 -27.09
CA MET A 222 -1.06 9.32 -26.67
C MET A 222 -0.56 10.12 -27.87
N TRP A 223 -0.57 11.44 -27.71
CA TRP A 223 0.00 12.38 -28.66
C TRP A 223 1.12 13.14 -27.97
N VAL A 224 2.28 13.18 -28.62
CA VAL A 224 3.52 13.74 -28.07
C VAL A 224 4.13 14.73 -29.06
N ASP A 225 4.78 15.75 -28.52
CA ASP A 225 5.55 16.73 -29.27
C ASP A 225 6.98 16.86 -28.70
N GLU A 226 7.84 17.65 -29.34
CA GLU A 226 9.21 17.88 -28.88
C GLU A 226 9.32 18.88 -27.71
N GLU A 227 8.24 19.60 -27.42
CA GLU A 227 8.24 20.65 -26.41
C GLU A 227 7.91 20.09 -25.03
N SER A 228 7.09 19.04 -24.94
CA SER A 228 6.62 18.47 -23.67
C SER A 228 7.35 17.17 -23.30
N PRO A 229 7.78 17.03 -22.04
CA PRO A 229 8.28 15.74 -21.53
C PRO A 229 7.14 14.74 -21.23
N TRP A 230 5.87 15.18 -21.28
CA TRP A 230 4.69 14.34 -21.06
C TRP A 230 3.81 14.27 -22.31
N ALA A 231 2.90 13.29 -22.35
CA ALA A 231 1.85 13.24 -23.36
C ALA A 231 0.97 14.51 -23.33
N ILE A 232 0.83 15.17 -24.48
CA ILE A 232 -0.02 16.36 -24.67
C ILE A 232 -1.50 15.98 -24.62
N LYS A 233 -1.83 14.83 -25.20
CA LYS A 233 -3.14 14.22 -25.12
C LYS A 233 -2.97 12.74 -24.85
N GLN A 234 -3.85 12.16 -24.04
CA GLN A 234 -3.85 10.74 -23.73
C GLN A 234 -5.30 10.25 -23.62
N ASN A 235 -5.60 9.20 -24.37
CA ASN A 235 -6.85 8.47 -24.31
C ASN A 235 -6.56 7.06 -23.80
N VAL A 236 -7.26 6.68 -22.76
CA VAL A 236 -7.16 5.39 -22.09
C VAL A 236 -8.45 4.62 -22.32
N ASP A 237 -8.31 3.35 -22.68
CA ASP A 237 -9.39 2.38 -22.68
C ASP A 237 -8.87 1.06 -22.11
N VAL A 238 -9.27 0.74 -20.89
CA VAL A 238 -8.94 -0.52 -20.21
C VAL A 238 -10.24 -1.25 -19.89
N THR A 239 -10.28 -2.52 -20.22
CA THR A 239 -11.36 -3.45 -19.89
C THR A 239 -10.73 -4.78 -19.51
N ILE A 240 -10.96 -5.23 -18.29
CA ILE A 240 -10.57 -6.55 -17.80
C ILE A 240 -11.85 -7.32 -17.47
N SER A 241 -11.97 -8.55 -17.93
CA SER A 241 -13.17 -9.37 -17.73
C SER A 241 -12.78 -10.82 -17.50
N GLY A 242 -13.28 -11.40 -16.41
CA GLY A 242 -13.27 -12.86 -16.22
C GLY A 242 -14.31 -13.55 -17.12
N ASP A 243 -15.36 -12.83 -17.49
CA ASP A 243 -16.40 -13.34 -18.39
C ASP A 243 -16.00 -13.10 -19.85
N GLN A 244 -15.91 -14.21 -20.61
CA GLN A 244 -15.52 -14.44 -22.00
C GLN A 244 -15.96 -13.43 -23.09
N ALA A 245 -15.69 -12.13 -22.95
CA ALA A 245 -16.29 -11.13 -23.83
C ALA A 245 -15.53 -10.89 -25.15
N ASP A 246 -14.27 -11.32 -25.31
CA ASP A 246 -13.52 -11.04 -26.56
C ASP A 246 -12.51 -12.15 -26.98
N THR A 247 -12.95 -13.42 -26.96
CA THR A 247 -12.06 -14.59 -27.17
C THR A 247 -11.89 -15.04 -28.63
N SER A 248 -12.25 -14.23 -29.63
CA SER A 248 -12.21 -14.67 -31.04
C SER A 248 -10.80 -15.07 -31.57
N SER A 249 -9.74 -14.72 -30.84
CA SER A 249 -8.34 -15.03 -31.15
C SER A 249 -7.61 -15.88 -30.09
N CYS A 250 -8.29 -16.29 -29.03
CA CYS A 250 -7.69 -16.95 -27.88
C CYS A 250 -7.78 -18.48 -27.97
N GLY A 251 -6.71 -19.18 -27.58
CA GLY A 251 -6.68 -20.64 -27.52
C GLY A 251 -7.32 -21.18 -26.23
N THR A 252 -7.82 -22.42 -26.26
CA THR A 252 -8.56 -23.08 -25.16
C THR A 252 -7.78 -23.23 -23.84
N PHE A 253 -6.47 -22.99 -23.82
CA PHE A 253 -5.63 -23.08 -22.61
C PHE A 253 -5.59 -21.74 -21.85
N SER A 254 -5.56 -20.60 -22.54
CA SER A 254 -5.54 -19.27 -21.91
C SER A 254 -6.87 -18.93 -21.23
N GLU A 255 -7.99 -19.44 -21.77
CA GLU A 255 -9.33 -19.27 -21.16
C GLU A 255 -9.42 -19.93 -19.76
N GLN A 256 -8.75 -21.07 -19.55
CA GLN A 256 -8.74 -21.75 -18.24
C GLN A 256 -7.90 -21.03 -17.18
N LEU A 257 -6.92 -20.21 -17.59
CA LEU A 257 -6.11 -19.40 -16.69
C LEU A 257 -6.89 -18.17 -16.19
N ALA A 258 -7.72 -17.56 -17.04
CA ALA A 258 -8.57 -16.43 -16.65
C ALA A 258 -9.59 -16.83 -15.55
N ASP A 259 -10.22 -18.00 -15.69
CA ASP A 259 -11.17 -18.54 -14.69
C ASP A 259 -10.52 -18.88 -13.33
N ILE A 260 -9.20 -19.09 -13.29
CA ILE A 260 -8.45 -19.42 -12.07
C ILE A 260 -7.90 -18.16 -11.38
N VAL A 261 -7.52 -17.13 -12.17
CA VAL A 261 -6.76 -15.98 -11.68
C VAL A 261 -7.63 -14.73 -11.50
N LEU A 262 -8.65 -14.52 -12.34
CA LEU A 262 -9.46 -13.32 -12.28
C LEU A 262 -10.72 -13.53 -11.42
N PRO A 263 -11.07 -12.55 -10.57
CA PRO A 263 -12.37 -12.55 -9.91
C PRO A 263 -13.52 -12.55 -10.92
N GLU A 264 -14.67 -13.11 -10.54
CA GLU A 264 -15.90 -12.99 -11.34
C GLU A 264 -16.28 -11.51 -11.60
N GLY A 265 -16.75 -11.23 -12.82
CA GLY A 265 -17.19 -9.92 -13.29
C GLY A 265 -16.22 -9.21 -14.24
N SER A 266 -16.38 -7.88 -14.37
CA SER A 266 -15.55 -7.05 -15.24
C SER A 266 -15.20 -5.70 -14.60
N LEU A 267 -14.04 -5.18 -14.95
CA LEU A 267 -13.51 -3.86 -14.61
C LEU A 267 -13.31 -3.06 -15.90
N SER A 268 -13.77 -1.81 -15.94
CA SER A 268 -13.53 -0.92 -17.09
C SER A 268 -13.13 0.47 -16.63
N LEU A 269 -12.15 1.06 -17.33
CA LEU A 269 -11.64 2.40 -17.11
C LEU A 269 -11.50 3.11 -18.45
N LYS A 270 -12.14 4.29 -18.56
CA LYS A 270 -12.01 5.18 -19.71
C LYS A 270 -11.62 6.56 -19.22
N LEU A 271 -10.51 7.08 -19.72
CA LEU A 271 -9.97 8.37 -19.30
C LEU A 271 -9.46 9.14 -20.53
N GLU A 272 -9.82 10.42 -20.60
CA GLU A 272 -9.26 11.36 -21.57
C GLU A 272 -8.55 12.47 -20.80
N MET A 273 -7.28 12.71 -21.16
CA MET A 273 -6.44 13.77 -20.61
C MET A 273 -5.93 14.64 -21.75
N SER A 274 -5.88 15.95 -21.53
CA SER A 274 -5.28 16.89 -22.46
C SER A 274 -4.57 18.02 -21.72
N GLN A 275 -3.45 18.47 -22.27
CA GLN A 275 -2.66 19.56 -21.74
C GLN A 275 -3.35 20.89 -22.03
N ASP A 276 -3.47 21.73 -21.00
CA ASP A 276 -3.94 23.11 -21.13
C ASP A 276 -2.76 24.06 -21.35
N THR A 277 -1.70 23.92 -20.53
CA THR A 277 -0.51 24.78 -20.58
C THR A 277 0.77 23.99 -20.30
N LEU A 278 1.89 24.48 -20.81
CA LEU A 278 3.23 23.95 -20.54
C LEU A 278 4.17 25.09 -20.13
N LYS A 279 4.95 24.84 -19.07
CA LYS A 279 6.07 25.70 -18.67
C LYS A 279 7.30 24.83 -18.49
N ARG A 280 8.34 25.09 -19.28
CA ARG A 280 9.64 24.42 -19.14
C ARG A 280 10.55 25.12 -18.13
N GLY A 281 11.39 24.33 -17.49
CA GLY A 281 12.54 24.83 -16.72
C GLY A 281 13.72 25.19 -17.63
N ASP A 282 14.69 25.91 -17.07
CA ASP A 282 15.88 26.39 -17.79
C ASP A 282 17.04 25.38 -17.80
N LYS A 283 16.95 24.31 -17.01
CA LYS A 283 17.98 23.27 -16.83
C LYS A 283 17.37 21.88 -17.04
N LEU A 284 18.16 20.99 -17.65
CA LEU A 284 17.81 19.57 -17.80
C LEU A 284 17.95 18.82 -16.46
N LEU A 285 17.17 17.76 -16.32
CA LEU A 285 17.25 16.84 -15.19
C LEU A 285 18.48 15.93 -15.33
N ASP A 286 19.45 16.06 -14.43
CA ASP A 286 20.69 15.26 -14.44
C ASP A 286 20.50 13.95 -13.64
N MET A 287 19.73 13.00 -14.17
CA MET A 287 19.54 11.67 -13.58
C MET A 287 20.70 10.70 -13.88
N GLY A 288 20.96 9.75 -13.00
CA GLY A 288 22.06 8.79 -13.08
C GLY A 288 23.40 9.33 -12.59
N ARG A 289 23.40 10.35 -11.73
CA ARG A 289 24.62 10.96 -11.18
C ARG A 289 24.83 10.55 -9.74
N SER A 290 26.07 10.15 -9.42
CA SER A 290 26.54 10.05 -8.05
C SER A 290 26.60 11.42 -7.37
N TYR A 291 26.34 11.47 -6.07
CA TYR A 291 26.47 12.66 -5.23
C TYR A 291 27.20 12.36 -3.92
N SER A 292 27.62 13.40 -3.20
CA SER A 292 28.52 13.24 -2.04
C SER A 292 27.79 12.75 -0.80
N SER A 293 26.52 13.13 -0.66
CA SER A 293 25.67 12.79 0.48
C SER A 293 24.90 11.47 0.34
N VAL A 294 25.19 10.66 -0.69
CA VAL A 294 24.55 9.33 -0.86
C VAL A 294 24.72 8.55 0.45
N PRO A 295 23.61 8.19 1.12
CA PRO A 295 23.72 7.46 2.37
C PRO A 295 24.25 6.05 2.10
N ASN A 296 24.90 5.45 3.10
CA ASN A 296 25.31 4.06 2.99
C ASN A 296 24.05 3.18 2.90
N ALA A 297 23.85 2.48 1.78
CA ALA A 297 22.67 1.64 1.54
C ALA A 297 22.46 0.55 2.61
N GLY A 298 23.52 0.13 3.31
CA GLY A 298 23.44 -0.81 4.43
C GLY A 298 23.24 -0.14 5.80
N ALA A 299 23.16 1.19 5.88
CA ALA A 299 22.91 1.88 7.15
C ALA A 299 21.48 1.59 7.61
N TYR A 300 21.35 1.29 8.90
CA TYR A 300 20.09 0.91 9.56
C TYR A 300 19.46 -0.41 9.09
N VAL A 301 20.04 -1.08 8.08
CA VAL A 301 19.73 -2.48 7.80
C VAL A 301 20.19 -3.33 8.99
N PRO A 302 19.31 -4.15 9.60
CA PRO A 302 19.67 -5.01 10.71
C PRO A 302 20.79 -5.97 10.35
N THR A 303 21.75 -6.10 11.25
CA THR A 303 22.76 -7.16 11.17
C THR A 303 22.18 -8.49 11.63
N THR A 304 22.78 -9.60 11.21
CA THR A 304 22.36 -10.94 11.66
C THR A 304 22.43 -11.13 13.18
N SER A 305 23.27 -10.35 13.89
CA SER A 305 23.32 -10.36 15.36
C SER A 305 22.17 -9.61 16.04
N GLN A 306 21.46 -8.74 15.30
CA GLN A 306 20.30 -8.01 15.79
C GLN A 306 18.99 -8.76 15.55
N LEU A 307 18.97 -9.62 14.53
CA LEU A 307 17.81 -10.45 14.20
C LEU A 307 17.72 -11.65 15.16
N SER A 308 16.52 -11.90 15.65
CA SER A 308 16.18 -13.05 16.48
C SER A 308 15.63 -14.18 15.61
N ASP A 309 16.30 -15.33 15.62
CA ASP A 309 15.78 -16.58 15.04
C ASP A 309 14.82 -17.26 16.03
N TRP A 310 13.70 -16.60 16.31
CA TRP A 310 12.70 -17.09 17.24
C TRP A 310 11.78 -18.14 16.60
N GLY A 311 11.59 -18.12 15.27
CA GLY A 311 10.67 -19.04 14.57
C GLY A 311 10.95 -20.52 14.83
N SER A 312 12.23 -20.86 15.02
CA SER A 312 12.69 -22.22 15.30
C SER A 312 12.14 -22.82 16.60
N ASN A 313 12.04 -22.05 17.69
CA ASN A 313 11.70 -22.59 19.03
C ASN A 313 10.86 -21.65 19.93
N GLY A 314 10.63 -20.42 19.51
CA GLY A 314 9.87 -19.42 20.26
C GLY A 314 8.37 -19.55 20.04
N LEU A 315 7.59 -18.99 20.97
CA LEU A 315 6.13 -18.96 20.87
C LEU A 315 5.62 -17.72 20.13
N HIS A 316 6.38 -16.64 20.09
CA HIS A 316 5.99 -15.38 19.49
C HIS A 316 7.22 -14.53 19.13
N LEU A 317 7.03 -13.47 18.34
CA LEU A 317 8.06 -12.45 18.10
C LEU A 317 8.44 -11.80 19.45
N PRO A 318 9.72 -11.74 19.84
CA PRO A 318 10.11 -11.11 21.08
C PRO A 318 9.69 -9.64 21.10
N ASP A 319 9.06 -9.21 22.19
CA ASP A 319 8.62 -7.84 22.41
C ASP A 319 9.76 -7.04 23.05
N ASN A 320 10.20 -7.42 24.26
CA ASN A 320 11.26 -6.73 25.02
C ASN A 320 11.02 -5.22 25.25
N SER A 321 9.83 -4.69 24.97
CA SER A 321 9.55 -3.26 25.06
C SER A 321 9.58 -2.76 26.51
N SER A 322 10.07 -1.54 26.67
CA SER A 322 9.91 -0.75 27.90
C SER A 322 8.82 0.32 27.79
N LEU A 323 8.20 0.47 26.61
CA LEU A 323 7.14 1.44 26.36
C LEU A 323 5.77 0.92 26.82
N ARG A 324 5.59 -0.40 26.87
CA ARG A 324 4.39 -1.06 27.38
C ARG A 324 4.60 -1.58 28.80
N ALA A 325 3.58 -1.40 29.64
CA ALA A 325 3.58 -1.94 31.00
C ALA A 325 3.39 -3.46 31.03
N HIS A 326 2.57 -4.00 30.12
CA HIS A 326 2.29 -5.43 29.99
C HIS A 326 2.66 -5.87 28.56
N THR A 327 3.80 -6.53 28.42
CA THR A 327 4.36 -6.94 27.13
C THR A 327 3.66 -8.18 26.57
N LEU A 328 3.94 -8.49 25.31
CA LEU A 328 3.48 -9.74 24.70
C LEU A 328 3.96 -10.98 25.46
N GLU A 329 5.18 -10.99 26.02
CA GLU A 329 5.64 -12.12 26.84
C GLU A 329 4.71 -12.36 28.03
N MET A 330 4.28 -11.31 28.74
CA MET A 330 3.37 -11.46 29.87
C MET A 330 2.02 -12.05 29.45
N ALA A 331 1.51 -11.64 28.28
CA ALA A 331 0.25 -12.14 27.75
C ALA A 331 0.35 -13.61 27.32
N VAL A 332 1.45 -13.99 26.67
CA VAL A 332 1.68 -15.39 26.28
C VAL A 332 1.92 -16.27 27.52
N ASP A 333 2.68 -15.79 28.51
CA ASP A 333 2.91 -16.49 29.77
C ASP A 333 1.61 -16.69 30.59
N CYS A 334 0.61 -15.81 30.44
CA CYS A 334 -0.72 -16.03 31.01
C CYS A 334 -1.39 -17.31 30.45
N ILE A 335 -1.21 -17.58 29.16
CA ILE A 335 -1.79 -18.75 28.48
C ILE A 335 -0.93 -20.01 28.69
N ASP A 336 0.38 -19.89 28.48
CA ASP A 336 1.35 -20.99 28.58
C ASP A 336 1.51 -21.48 30.03
N GLY A 337 1.47 -20.56 30.99
CA GLY A 337 1.49 -20.87 32.43
C GLY A 337 0.19 -21.50 32.95
N GLY A 338 -0.87 -21.57 32.13
CA GLY A 338 -2.17 -22.13 32.52
C GLY A 338 -2.95 -21.28 33.51
N PHE A 339 -2.75 -19.95 33.50
CA PHE A 339 -3.49 -19.01 34.37
C PHE A 339 -4.86 -18.61 33.80
N VAL A 340 -5.19 -19.09 32.60
CA VAL A 340 -6.43 -18.82 31.87
C VAL A 340 -7.11 -20.16 31.56
N ASP A 341 -7.91 -20.65 32.51
CA ASP A 341 -8.52 -21.99 32.47
C ASP A 341 -9.39 -22.23 31.21
N GLU A 342 -10.01 -21.19 30.66
CA GLU A 342 -10.84 -21.26 29.46
C GLU A 342 -10.04 -21.37 28.15
N ALA A 343 -8.72 -21.12 28.17
CA ALA A 343 -7.86 -21.09 26.99
C ALA A 343 -7.14 -22.42 26.70
N VAL A 344 -7.72 -23.56 27.13
CA VAL A 344 -7.11 -24.90 27.03
C VAL A 344 -6.59 -25.23 25.62
N ALA A 345 -7.33 -24.85 24.57
CA ALA A 345 -6.92 -25.10 23.19
C ALA A 345 -5.66 -24.29 22.81
N ALA A 346 -5.55 -23.05 23.28
CA ALA A 346 -4.39 -22.21 23.07
C ALA A 346 -3.17 -22.76 23.84
N THR A 347 -3.33 -23.10 25.12
CA THR A 347 -2.25 -23.72 25.93
C THR A 347 -1.74 -25.01 25.30
N SER A 348 -2.63 -25.94 24.94
CA SER A 348 -2.24 -27.19 24.28
C SER A 348 -1.54 -26.94 22.94
N THR A 349 -1.99 -25.94 22.18
CA THR A 349 -1.38 -25.58 20.90
C THR A 349 0.05 -25.09 21.10
N LEU A 350 0.28 -24.19 22.06
CA LEU A 350 1.61 -23.64 22.33
C LEU A 350 2.58 -24.72 22.86
N ASP A 351 2.08 -25.64 23.70
CA ASP A 351 2.83 -26.81 24.18
C ASP A 351 3.25 -27.78 23.05
N ASP A 352 2.39 -27.97 22.06
CA ASP A 352 2.58 -28.93 20.95
C ASP A 352 3.29 -28.30 19.75
N GLY A 353 4.08 -27.24 19.97
CA GLY A 353 4.90 -26.62 18.92
C GLY A 353 4.12 -25.64 18.04
N GLY A 354 2.96 -25.16 18.47
CA GLY A 354 2.30 -24.00 17.86
C GLY A 354 2.93 -22.67 18.27
N TYR A 355 2.53 -21.59 17.61
CA TYR A 355 3.04 -20.24 17.87
C TYR A 355 1.94 -19.18 17.64
N ILE A 356 2.18 -17.98 18.19
CA ILE A 356 1.37 -16.78 17.99
C ILE A 356 1.77 -16.12 16.68
N TRP A 357 0.95 -16.30 15.64
CA TRP A 357 1.19 -15.75 14.31
C TRP A 357 0.65 -14.31 14.17
N ARG A 358 -0.30 -13.90 15.02
CA ARG A 358 -0.78 -12.53 15.14
C ARG A 358 -0.98 -12.19 16.60
N ALA A 359 -0.45 -11.05 17.03
CA ALA A 359 -0.82 -10.44 18.30
C ALA A 359 -1.17 -8.97 18.09
N ARG A 360 -2.14 -8.46 18.83
CA ARG A 360 -2.46 -7.03 18.85
C ARG A 360 -2.90 -6.61 20.24
N ASP A 361 -2.33 -5.52 20.75
CA ASP A 361 -2.78 -4.92 21.98
C ASP A 361 -4.04 -4.05 21.76
N GLY A 362 -4.80 -3.83 22.83
CA GLY A 362 -6.11 -3.20 22.78
C GLY A 362 -6.43 -2.39 24.05
N PRO A 363 -7.42 -1.48 23.96
CA PRO A 363 -7.99 -0.90 25.18
C PRO A 363 -8.68 -2.00 25.98
N SER A 364 -8.39 -2.09 27.28
CA SER A 364 -9.18 -2.90 28.21
C SER A 364 -10.34 -2.08 28.78
N ASN A 365 -11.46 -2.73 29.06
CA ASN A 365 -12.56 -2.17 29.84
C ASN A 365 -12.26 -2.11 31.34
N GLN A 366 -11.14 -2.72 31.77
CA GLN A 366 -10.67 -2.75 33.14
C GLN A 366 -9.51 -1.75 33.32
N THR A 367 -9.59 -0.95 34.38
CA THR A 367 -8.58 0.06 34.68
C THR A 367 -7.24 -0.59 35.02
N GLY A 368 -6.19 -0.19 34.29
CA GLY A 368 -4.83 -0.66 34.55
C GLY A 368 -4.51 -2.03 33.94
N ALA A 369 -5.35 -2.54 33.03
CA ALA A 369 -5.03 -3.71 32.23
C ALA A 369 -4.64 -3.35 30.79
N THR A 370 -3.87 -4.22 30.16
CA THR A 370 -3.66 -4.24 28.70
C THR A 370 -4.39 -5.43 28.13
N GLN A 371 -5.30 -5.17 27.19
CA GLN A 371 -5.96 -6.25 26.46
C GLN A 371 -5.04 -6.78 25.37
N TRP A 372 -4.95 -8.09 25.22
CA TRP A 372 -4.21 -8.74 24.14
C TRP A 372 -5.11 -9.69 23.38
N ASN A 373 -5.17 -9.52 22.05
CA ASN A 373 -5.74 -10.48 21.12
C ASN A 373 -4.62 -11.31 20.52
N LEU A 374 -4.58 -12.60 20.86
CA LEU A 374 -3.52 -13.53 20.50
C LEU A 374 -4.09 -14.62 19.58
N SER A 375 -3.68 -14.61 18.32
CA SER A 375 -4.02 -15.67 17.36
C SER A 375 -2.88 -16.67 17.25
N TYR A 376 -3.23 -17.95 17.40
CA TYR A 376 -2.29 -19.07 17.43
C TYR A 376 -2.57 -20.08 16.32
N VAL A 377 -1.53 -20.82 15.93
CA VAL A 377 -1.56 -21.83 14.85
C VAL A 377 -0.77 -23.08 15.27
N SER A 378 -1.26 -24.28 14.90
CA SER A 378 -0.60 -25.59 15.10
C SER A 378 -1.04 -26.59 14.03
N ASP A 379 -0.21 -27.62 13.83
CA ASP A 379 -0.46 -28.77 12.94
C ASP A 379 -1.64 -29.66 13.40
N VAL A 380 -2.11 -29.55 14.65
CA VAL A 380 -3.17 -30.39 15.23
C VAL A 380 -3.92 -29.66 16.37
N PRO A 381 -5.27 -29.70 16.46
CA PRO A 381 -6.27 -29.69 15.40
C PRO A 381 -7.09 -28.37 15.39
N THR A 382 -6.68 -27.32 16.10
CA THR A 382 -7.46 -26.08 16.20
C THR A 382 -6.56 -24.86 16.27
N SER A 383 -6.34 -24.19 15.14
CA SER A 383 -5.90 -22.79 15.15
C SER A 383 -7.04 -21.91 15.66
N GLY A 384 -6.71 -20.84 16.35
CA GLY A 384 -7.73 -19.99 16.95
C GLY A 384 -7.15 -18.69 17.46
N TRP A 385 -7.96 -18.00 18.26
CA TRP A 385 -7.55 -16.78 18.93
C TRP A 385 -8.11 -16.74 20.34
N VAL A 386 -7.41 -16.02 21.22
CA VAL A 386 -7.82 -15.76 22.59
C VAL A 386 -7.63 -14.28 22.91
N LEU A 387 -8.61 -13.72 23.60
CA LEU A 387 -8.62 -12.35 24.10
C LEU A 387 -8.53 -12.38 25.62
N ILE A 388 -7.51 -11.71 26.17
CA ILE A 388 -7.25 -11.64 27.61
C ILE A 388 -6.92 -10.23 28.05
N ASP A 389 -7.17 -9.92 29.31
CA ASP A 389 -6.70 -8.72 29.99
C ASP A 389 -5.54 -9.07 30.93
N VAL A 390 -4.42 -8.32 30.82
CA VAL A 390 -3.21 -8.50 31.63
C VAL A 390 -3.01 -7.31 32.54
N PHE A 391 -2.83 -7.54 33.84
CA PHE A 391 -2.70 -6.48 34.87
C PHE A 391 -1.29 -6.36 35.46
N GLY A 392 -0.39 -7.29 35.13
CA GLY A 392 0.94 -7.36 35.73
C GLY A 392 1.63 -8.67 35.43
N ALA A 393 2.51 -9.11 36.33
CA ALA A 393 3.22 -10.37 36.19
C ALA A 393 2.25 -11.57 36.11
N PRO A 394 2.48 -12.56 35.23
CA PRO A 394 1.56 -13.68 35.01
C PRO A 394 1.17 -14.41 36.31
N SER A 395 -0.14 -14.48 36.59
CA SER A 395 -0.74 -15.25 37.68
C SER A 395 -2.27 -15.33 37.51
N ASP A 396 -2.93 -16.23 38.25
CA ASP A 396 -4.41 -16.33 38.29
C ASP A 396 -5.13 -15.01 38.64
N GLN A 397 -4.44 -14.04 39.25
CA GLN A 397 -5.01 -12.74 39.62
C GLN A 397 -4.77 -11.64 38.60
N ASN A 398 -3.81 -11.83 37.70
CA ASN A 398 -3.35 -10.81 36.77
C ASN A 398 -3.66 -11.16 35.31
N CYS A 399 -4.26 -12.33 35.06
CA CYS A 399 -4.61 -12.84 33.74
C CYS A 399 -6.12 -13.11 33.70
N ASP A 400 -6.90 -12.18 33.13
CA ASP A 400 -8.35 -12.32 33.02
C ASP A 400 -8.74 -12.80 31.62
N TYR A 401 -9.49 -13.90 31.54
CA TYR A 401 -10.10 -14.38 30.30
C TYR A 401 -11.25 -13.46 29.84
N LEU A 402 -11.31 -13.16 28.54
CA LEU A 402 -12.45 -12.46 27.94
C LEU A 402 -13.21 -13.31 26.93
N GLN A 403 -12.51 -13.79 25.89
CA GLN A 403 -13.14 -14.51 24.79
C GLN A 403 -12.14 -15.39 24.03
N HIS A 404 -12.62 -16.40 23.32
CA HIS A 404 -11.84 -17.12 22.31
C HIS A 404 -12.68 -17.41 21.06
N GLY A 405 -12.00 -17.84 20.00
CA GLY A 405 -12.61 -18.39 18.80
C GLY A 405 -11.67 -19.33 18.06
N SER A 406 -12.19 -20.02 17.05
CA SER A 406 -11.44 -20.92 16.17
C SER A 406 -11.35 -20.35 14.76
N TYR A 407 -10.32 -20.73 14.02
CA TYR A 407 -10.22 -20.51 12.58
C TYR A 407 -10.60 -21.78 11.81
N ASP A 408 -11.30 -21.64 10.69
CA ASP A 408 -11.87 -22.74 9.91
C ASP A 408 -10.90 -23.34 8.86
N ASN A 409 -9.58 -23.15 9.03
CA ASN A 409 -8.43 -23.63 8.20
C ASN A 409 -7.66 -22.58 7.33
N SER A 410 -7.75 -21.28 7.61
CA SER A 410 -7.10 -20.24 6.76
C SER A 410 -5.61 -19.96 7.03
N VAL A 411 -5.03 -20.55 8.07
CA VAL A 411 -3.66 -20.25 8.50
C VAL A 411 -2.83 -21.53 8.55
N ALA A 412 -1.80 -21.61 7.72
CA ALA A 412 -0.86 -22.72 7.69
C ALA A 412 0.19 -22.59 8.80
N HIS A 413 0.40 -23.68 9.54
CA HIS A 413 1.55 -23.80 10.41
C HIS A 413 2.79 -24.07 9.55
N SER A 414 3.78 -23.18 9.63
CA SER A 414 5.08 -23.45 9.05
C SER A 414 6.20 -22.72 9.80
N ARG A 415 6.70 -23.35 10.86
CA ARG A 415 7.79 -22.77 11.66
C ARG A 415 9.08 -22.54 10.90
N ASN A 416 9.41 -23.45 9.97
CA ASN A 416 10.67 -23.40 9.24
C ASN A 416 10.72 -22.22 8.26
N ASP A 417 9.56 -21.67 7.90
CA ASP A 417 9.45 -20.55 6.97
C ASP A 417 9.36 -19.20 7.69
N ILE A 418 9.37 -19.18 9.04
CA ILE A 418 9.38 -17.93 9.81
C ILE A 418 10.79 -17.32 9.72
N PRO A 419 10.94 -16.11 9.15
CA PRO A 419 12.24 -15.46 9.04
C PRO A 419 12.74 -14.97 10.40
N SER A 420 14.06 -14.81 10.53
CA SER A 420 14.63 -14.06 11.64
C SER A 420 14.20 -12.59 11.56
N ALA A 421 13.84 -12.00 12.70
CA ALA A 421 13.25 -10.66 12.75
C ALA A 421 13.77 -9.85 13.94
N LEU A 422 13.71 -8.53 13.82
CA LEU A 422 13.90 -7.60 14.93
C LEU A 422 12.81 -7.81 15.99
N ASN A 423 13.15 -7.62 17.27
CA ASN A 423 12.16 -7.58 18.34
C ASN A 423 11.36 -6.26 18.31
N LEU A 424 10.17 -6.25 18.94
CA LEU A 424 9.28 -5.08 18.92
C LEU A 424 9.96 -3.83 19.49
N SER A 425 10.73 -3.96 20.57
CA SER A 425 11.46 -2.82 21.17
C SER A 425 12.42 -2.13 20.20
N MET A 426 13.13 -2.88 19.37
CA MET A 426 14.05 -2.32 18.38
C MET A 426 13.31 -1.57 17.27
N LEU A 427 12.19 -2.12 16.80
CA LEU A 427 11.35 -1.46 15.80
C LEU A 427 10.73 -0.17 16.36
N GLU A 428 10.30 -0.18 17.62
CA GLU A 428 9.77 0.98 18.30
C GLU A 428 10.80 2.09 18.46
N GLN A 429 12.03 1.74 18.85
CA GLN A 429 13.13 2.71 18.96
C GLN A 429 13.41 3.38 17.63
N ASP A 430 13.36 2.62 16.54
CA ASP A 430 13.54 3.13 15.18
C ASP A 430 12.40 4.08 14.77
N LEU A 431 11.14 3.69 15.03
CA LEU A 431 9.97 4.49 14.68
C LEU A 431 9.81 5.75 15.54
N ALA A 432 10.28 5.73 16.78
CA ALA A 432 10.27 6.87 17.69
C ALA A 432 11.36 7.92 17.37
N ASP A 433 12.33 7.60 16.52
CA ASP A 433 13.37 8.55 16.09
C ASP A 433 12.77 9.60 15.14
N SER A 434 12.44 10.77 15.71
CA SER A 434 11.91 11.92 14.96
C SER A 434 12.84 12.47 13.87
N MET A 435 14.14 12.16 13.88
CA MET A 435 15.04 12.52 12.76
C MET A 435 14.84 11.59 11.57
N ARG A 436 14.47 10.32 11.82
CA ARG A 436 14.17 9.33 10.78
C ARG A 436 12.73 9.48 10.28
N TYR A 437 11.77 9.55 11.20
CA TYR A 437 10.33 9.56 10.91
C TYR A 437 9.60 10.68 11.66
N PRO A 438 9.77 11.95 11.24
CA PRO A 438 9.21 13.10 11.96
C PRO A 438 7.69 13.06 12.10
N ARG A 439 6.96 12.48 11.13
CA ARG A 439 5.48 12.40 11.16
C ARG A 439 4.95 11.44 12.24
N LEU A 440 5.77 10.49 12.69
CA LEU A 440 5.35 9.48 13.67
C LEU A 440 5.47 9.98 15.12
N THR A 441 6.07 11.15 15.33
CA THR A 441 6.24 11.79 16.64
C THR A 441 5.47 13.10 16.71
N GLY A 442 4.79 13.37 17.84
CA GLY A 442 4.02 14.59 18.09
C GLY A 442 2.55 14.29 18.40
N ASP A 443 1.71 15.32 18.41
CA ASP A 443 0.30 15.20 18.82
C ASP A 443 -0.53 14.28 17.90
N ASP A 444 -0.17 14.21 16.62
CA ASP A 444 -0.80 13.36 15.60
C ASP A 444 -0.05 12.05 15.36
N GLY A 445 1.09 11.83 16.02
CA GLY A 445 1.94 10.66 15.80
C GLY A 445 1.54 9.43 16.63
N PHE A 446 2.31 8.35 16.54
CA PHE A 446 2.21 7.23 17.49
C PHE A 446 2.91 7.52 18.81
N PHE A 447 3.98 8.31 18.74
CA PHE A 447 4.82 8.70 19.86
C PHE A 447 4.59 10.17 20.22
N ASN A 448 4.60 10.48 21.50
CA ASN A 448 4.62 11.85 22.00
C ASN A 448 6.05 12.44 21.90
N SER A 449 6.21 13.72 22.21
CA SER A 449 7.51 14.40 22.14
C SER A 449 8.60 13.86 23.08
N ASN A 450 8.25 12.99 24.03
CA ASN A 450 9.20 12.29 24.90
C ASN A 450 9.61 10.90 24.34
N GLY A 451 9.04 10.48 23.20
CA GLY A 451 9.24 9.15 22.62
C GLY A 451 8.39 8.05 23.27
N GLU A 452 7.41 8.40 24.11
CA GLU A 452 6.47 7.44 24.70
C GLU A 452 5.20 7.32 23.85
N TYR A 453 4.46 6.24 23.98
CA TYR A 453 3.17 6.11 23.30
C TYR A 453 2.12 7.11 23.78
N HIS A 454 1.26 7.53 22.85
CA HIS A 454 -0.06 7.99 23.24
C HIS A 454 -0.87 6.83 23.81
N SER A 455 -1.75 7.10 24.78
CA SER A 455 -2.60 6.07 25.40
C SER A 455 -3.56 5.39 24.42
N THR A 456 -3.78 5.99 23.25
CA THR A 456 -4.59 5.45 22.15
C THR A 456 -3.79 4.69 21.09
N THR A 457 -2.45 4.68 21.18
CA THR A 457 -1.59 3.92 20.28
C THR A 457 -1.68 2.43 20.59
N ARG A 458 -1.84 1.64 19.55
CA ARG A 458 -1.87 0.17 19.58
C ARG A 458 -0.81 -0.38 18.65
N ILE A 459 -0.33 -1.56 18.98
CA ILE A 459 0.73 -2.26 18.28
C ILE A 459 0.36 -3.72 18.10
N GLY A 460 0.83 -4.30 17.01
CA GLY A 460 0.75 -5.72 16.77
C GLY A 460 1.90 -6.20 15.91
N HIS A 461 1.99 -7.52 15.80
CA HIS A 461 2.82 -8.17 14.81
C HIS A 461 1.98 -9.16 14.00
N LEU A 462 2.41 -9.39 12.77
CA LEU A 462 1.83 -10.37 11.87
C LEU A 462 2.95 -11.20 11.25
N ILE A 463 2.80 -12.53 11.31
CA ILE A 463 3.67 -13.48 10.64
C ILE A 463 2.86 -14.14 9.55
N VAL A 464 3.40 -14.12 8.35
CA VAL A 464 2.84 -14.82 7.20
C VAL A 464 3.87 -15.79 6.65
N THR A 465 3.42 -17.01 6.35
CA THR A 465 4.21 -18.09 5.76
C THR A 465 3.70 -18.40 4.36
N PRO A 466 4.55 -18.93 3.45
CA PRO A 466 4.19 -19.13 2.03
C PRO A 466 2.98 -20.03 1.78
N ASP A 467 2.63 -20.88 2.74
CA ASP A 467 1.54 -21.87 2.63
C ASP A 467 0.17 -21.36 3.12
N GLY A 468 0.04 -20.08 3.49
CA GLY A 468 -1.20 -19.49 4.04
C GLY A 468 -2.03 -18.65 3.04
N ASP A 469 -3.24 -18.24 3.43
CA ASP A 469 -4.13 -17.41 2.60
C ASP A 469 -3.61 -15.97 2.36
N TYR A 470 -2.50 -15.58 2.99
CA TYR A 470 -1.89 -14.25 2.89
C TYR A 470 -0.65 -14.21 1.98
N THR A 471 -0.42 -15.25 1.16
CA THR A 471 0.74 -15.35 0.27
C THR A 471 0.81 -14.22 -0.77
N ASP A 472 -0.32 -13.64 -1.16
CA ASP A 472 -0.34 -12.46 -2.04
C ASP A 472 0.32 -11.24 -1.39
N TRP A 473 0.20 -11.09 -0.06
CA TRP A 473 0.89 -10.05 0.72
C TRP A 473 2.36 -10.40 1.02
N LEU A 474 2.74 -11.68 0.95
CA LEU A 474 4.16 -12.07 0.98
C LEU A 474 4.89 -11.66 -0.29
N ASN A 475 4.25 -11.86 -1.45
CA ASN A 475 4.85 -11.53 -2.74
C ASN A 475 5.15 -10.03 -2.89
N SER A 476 4.44 -9.16 -2.16
CA SER A 476 4.69 -7.71 -2.14
C SER A 476 5.80 -7.29 -1.16
N LEU A 477 6.02 -8.04 -0.09
CA LEU A 477 7.05 -7.75 0.92
C LEU A 477 8.39 -8.47 0.66
N ASN A 478 8.35 -9.65 0.04
CA ASN A 478 9.53 -10.48 -0.17
C ASN A 478 9.44 -11.26 -1.49
N SER A 479 10.56 -11.35 -2.19
CA SER A 479 10.69 -12.13 -3.44
C SER A 479 11.25 -13.55 -3.22
N GLY A 480 11.40 -13.97 -1.96
CA GLY A 480 12.01 -15.24 -1.56
C GLY A 480 11.01 -16.30 -1.09
N ASP A 481 11.49 -17.54 -0.99
CA ASP A 481 10.73 -18.73 -0.54
C ASP A 481 10.46 -18.77 0.99
N THR A 482 10.70 -17.66 1.70
CA THR A 482 10.54 -17.56 3.17
C THR A 482 9.42 -16.58 3.51
N GLY A 483 8.73 -16.82 4.63
CA GLY A 483 7.68 -15.94 5.13
C GLY A 483 8.16 -14.52 5.46
N ALA A 484 7.23 -13.69 5.92
CA ALA A 484 7.48 -12.32 6.37
C ALA A 484 7.01 -12.14 7.80
N THR A 485 7.72 -11.30 8.55
CA THR A 485 7.31 -10.83 9.87
C THR A 485 7.18 -9.33 9.82
N THR A 486 6.03 -8.80 10.20
CA THR A 486 5.80 -7.35 10.22
C THR A 486 5.35 -6.86 11.59
N LEU A 487 5.56 -5.57 11.76
CA LEU A 487 4.95 -4.75 12.79
C LEU A 487 3.85 -3.90 12.16
N ASP A 488 2.71 -3.80 12.84
CA ASP A 488 1.72 -2.77 12.57
C ASP A 488 1.44 -1.92 13.80
N MET A 489 1.20 -0.65 13.57
CA MET A 489 0.77 0.30 14.59
C MET A 489 -0.50 0.98 14.15
N THR A 490 -1.41 1.21 15.09
CA THR A 490 -2.65 1.95 14.84
C THR A 490 -2.96 2.90 15.99
N ARG A 491 -3.53 4.05 15.70
CA ARG A 491 -3.97 5.01 16.71
C ARG A 491 -5.24 5.69 16.24
N SER A 492 -6.26 5.73 17.10
CA SER A 492 -7.50 6.47 16.83
C SER A 492 -7.77 7.46 17.94
N TRP A 493 -8.14 8.69 17.60
CA TRP A 493 -8.42 9.73 18.59
C TRP A 493 -9.30 10.85 18.01
N GLN A 494 -10.06 11.49 18.88
CA GLN A 494 -10.84 12.67 18.52
C GLN A 494 -10.04 13.94 18.84
N SER A 495 -10.03 14.89 17.90
CA SER A 495 -9.41 16.21 18.09
C SER A 495 -10.20 17.26 17.34
N GLY A 496 -10.73 18.25 18.09
CA GLY A 496 -11.61 19.26 17.52
C GLY A 496 -12.90 18.66 16.96
N GLU A 497 -13.13 18.85 15.66
CA GLU A 497 -14.30 18.34 14.92
C GLU A 497 -13.97 17.04 14.14
N TRP A 498 -12.80 16.44 14.37
CA TRP A 498 -12.31 15.28 13.63
C TRP A 498 -12.18 14.04 14.51
N ASP A 499 -12.66 12.92 14.00
CA ASP A 499 -12.17 11.60 14.34
C ASP A 499 -10.96 11.27 13.46
N ASN A 500 -9.86 10.91 14.08
CA ASN A 500 -8.56 10.72 13.43
C ASN A 500 -8.14 9.26 13.56
N SER A 501 -7.56 8.72 12.49
CA SER A 501 -6.96 7.39 12.47
C SER A 501 -5.58 7.46 11.83
N LEU A 502 -4.58 6.86 12.45
CA LEU A 502 -3.24 6.68 11.91
C LEU A 502 -2.91 5.19 11.92
N SER A 503 -2.44 4.65 10.80
CA SER A 503 -1.91 3.28 10.70
C SER A 503 -0.53 3.25 10.05
N LEU A 504 0.27 2.26 10.38
CA LEU A 504 1.60 2.03 9.80
C LEU A 504 1.90 0.54 9.72
N ALA A 505 2.67 0.17 8.70
CA ALA A 505 3.28 -1.15 8.59
C ALA A 505 4.81 -1.03 8.41
N MET A 506 5.54 -1.95 9.04
CA MET A 506 6.99 -2.03 8.97
C MET A 506 7.39 -3.51 8.87
N ASP A 507 8.34 -3.81 7.99
CA ASP A 507 8.92 -5.15 7.87
C ASP A 507 9.97 -5.35 8.97
N ALA A 508 9.71 -6.32 9.86
CA ALA A 508 10.57 -6.61 10.99
C ALA A 508 11.83 -7.41 10.59
N THR A 509 11.84 -8.04 9.41
CA THR A 509 12.96 -8.86 8.93
C THR A 509 14.13 -7.99 8.47
N ASN A 510 13.82 -6.83 7.89
CA ASN A 510 14.81 -5.93 7.32
C ASN A 510 14.76 -4.50 7.89
N GLY A 511 13.79 -4.18 8.76
CA GLY A 511 13.66 -2.89 9.42
C GLY A 511 13.12 -1.76 8.53
N GLN A 512 12.50 -2.06 7.39
CA GLN A 512 11.96 -1.05 6.47
C GLN A 512 10.53 -0.65 6.86
N VAL A 513 10.26 0.65 6.91
CA VAL A 513 8.87 1.12 6.95
C VAL A 513 8.27 0.95 5.57
N VAL A 514 7.18 0.20 5.48
CA VAL A 514 6.44 -0.01 4.24
C VAL A 514 5.66 1.26 3.90
N GLY A 515 4.96 1.80 4.89
CA GLY A 515 4.17 3.01 4.73
C GLY A 515 3.32 3.32 5.95
N TRP A 516 2.66 4.48 5.91
CA TRP A 516 1.70 4.91 6.92
C TRP A 516 0.53 5.66 6.28
N ASN A 517 -0.60 5.66 6.97
CA ASN A 517 -1.83 6.27 6.49
C ASN A 517 -2.53 7.03 7.61
N PHE A 518 -2.75 8.32 7.40
CA PHE A 518 -3.47 9.22 8.31
C PHE A 518 -4.80 9.62 7.68
N ILE A 519 -5.91 9.38 8.37
CA ILE A 519 -7.27 9.66 7.91
C ILE A 519 -7.97 10.53 8.95
N GLN A 520 -8.77 11.48 8.47
CA GLN A 520 -9.67 12.29 9.27
C GLN A 520 -11.09 12.23 8.72
N THR A 521 -12.04 12.00 9.63
CA THR A 521 -13.47 11.98 9.36
C THR A 521 -14.16 12.97 10.32
N PRO A 522 -15.11 13.81 9.87
CA PRO A 522 -15.89 14.68 10.74
C PRO A 522 -16.69 13.89 11.78
N LEU A 523 -16.87 14.48 12.97
CA LEU A 523 -17.67 13.90 14.08
C LEU A 523 -19.18 14.00 13.90
#